data_AF-W7WB17-F1
#
_entry.id   AF-W7WB17-F1
#
_cell.length_a   1.000
_cell.length_b   1.000
_cell.length_c   1.000
_cell.angle_alpha   90.00
_cell.angle_beta   90.00
_cell.angle_gamma   90.00
#
_symmetry.space_group_name_H-M   'P 1'
#
loop_
_entity.id
_entity.type
_entity.pdbx_description
1 polymer ?
#
loop_
_entity_poly.entity_id
_entity_poly.type
_entity_poly.pdbx_seq_one_letter_code
_entity_poly.pdbx_strand_id
1 'polypeptide(L)'
;MQALAQRAYQDVFATLAHTGCEHLLRLWNYLPDINGDGGGLERYRQFNLGRQQAFFDAQRPAFEGAPAACALGTQGGPFCVHFLAGRTQPLQVENPRQVSAYHYPSEYGPRSPSFSRAAVFDAGAGQVALLISGTASIVGHASLHAGDVAAQTRETLTNLEAVLGAARQRSSARFELDQLSLTVYVRHASDAAQVRSLLGDALGADAVALRDAVLLQGDVCRRELLVEIEAHAFAPGEVRA
;
A
#
# COMPACT_ATOMS: atom_id res chain seq x y z
N MET A 1 4.76 -4.89 19.70
CA MET A 1 4.42 -3.98 18.58
C MET A 1 3.03 -3.36 18.74
N GLN A 2 2.02 -4.10 19.21
CA GLN A 2 0.62 -3.63 19.29
C GLN A 2 0.44 -2.27 19.97
N ALA A 3 0.92 -2.09 21.21
CA ALA A 3 0.74 -0.83 21.95
C ALA A 3 1.40 0.38 21.23
N LEU A 4 2.56 0.16 20.60
CA LEU A 4 3.25 1.19 19.83
C LEU A 4 2.45 1.59 18.58
N ALA A 5 1.88 0.61 17.86
CA ALA A 5 1.03 0.87 16.71
C ALA A 5 -0.25 1.64 17.11
N GLN A 6 -0.90 1.23 18.20
CA GLN A 6 -2.09 1.93 18.70
C GLN A 6 -1.76 3.38 19.07
N ARG A 7 -0.66 3.61 19.80
CA ARG A 7 -0.27 4.96 20.20
C ARG A 7 0.09 5.84 19.00
N ALA A 8 0.89 5.35 18.07
CA ALA A 8 1.25 6.12 16.87
C ALA A 8 0.01 6.54 16.06
N TYR A 9 -0.97 5.64 15.91
CA TYR A 9 -2.21 5.98 15.21
C TYR A 9 -3.11 6.94 15.99
N GLN A 10 -3.14 6.86 17.33
CA GLN A 10 -3.80 7.89 18.16
C GLN A 10 -3.18 9.27 17.93
N ASP A 11 -1.85 9.35 17.88
CA ASP A 11 -1.13 10.60 17.61
C ASP A 11 -1.41 11.11 16.18
N VAL A 12 -1.50 10.21 15.19
CA VAL A 12 -1.95 10.56 13.82
C VAL A 12 -3.35 11.18 13.87
N PHE A 13 -4.33 10.50 14.47
CA PHE A 13 -5.72 11.00 14.48
C PHE A 13 -5.88 12.31 15.25
N ALA A 14 -5.15 12.50 16.35
CA ALA A 14 -5.10 13.77 17.07
C ALA A 14 -4.53 14.88 16.17
N THR A 15 -3.50 14.59 15.38
CA THR A 15 -2.93 15.54 14.41
C THR A 15 -3.92 15.92 13.31
N LEU A 16 -4.69 14.96 12.78
CA LEU A 16 -5.73 15.23 11.79
C LEU A 16 -6.79 16.19 12.35
N ALA A 17 -7.26 15.94 13.57
CA ALA A 17 -8.24 16.79 14.24
C ALA A 17 -7.69 18.21 14.51
N HIS A 18 -6.43 18.32 14.91
CA HIS A 18 -5.80 19.60 15.20
C HIS A 18 -5.59 20.47 13.95
N THR A 19 -5.30 19.86 12.80
CA THR A 19 -4.99 20.60 11.56
C THR A 19 -6.22 20.91 10.70
N GLY A 20 -7.35 20.25 10.94
CA GLY A 20 -8.54 20.31 10.08
C GLY A 20 -8.40 19.59 8.74
N CYS A 21 -7.28 18.87 8.53
CA CYS A 21 -7.09 17.95 7.42
C CYS A 21 -7.51 16.55 7.88
N GLU A 22 -8.82 16.31 7.95
CA GLU A 22 -9.37 15.15 8.66
C GLU A 22 -9.34 13.83 7.87
N HIS A 23 -9.03 13.88 6.58
CA HIS A 23 -9.13 12.71 5.71
C HIS A 23 -7.75 12.19 5.32
N LEU A 24 -7.45 10.96 5.74
CA LEU A 24 -6.23 10.27 5.32
C LEU A 24 -6.31 9.92 3.84
N LEU A 25 -5.33 10.40 3.08
CA LEU A 25 -5.14 10.11 1.65
C LEU A 25 -4.25 8.89 1.46
N ARG A 26 -3.22 8.75 2.30
CA ARG A 26 -2.22 7.69 2.20
C ARG A 26 -1.46 7.49 3.51
N LEU A 27 -1.11 6.25 3.82
CA LEU A 27 -0.27 5.86 4.96
C LEU A 27 0.91 5.01 4.52
N TRP A 28 2.07 5.22 5.14
CA TRP A 28 3.22 4.34 5.05
C TRP A 28 3.61 3.89 6.45
N ASN A 29 3.81 2.59 6.62
CA ASN A 29 4.20 2.00 7.89
C ASN A 29 5.53 1.27 7.70
N TYR A 30 6.55 1.69 8.43
CA TYR A 30 7.87 1.07 8.40
C TYR A 30 8.15 0.45 9.75
N LEU A 31 8.18 -0.89 9.80
CA LEU A 31 8.26 -1.66 11.02
C LEU A 31 9.60 -2.39 11.10
N PRO A 32 10.43 -2.18 12.14
CA PRO A 32 11.61 -3.00 12.32
C PRO A 32 11.20 -4.45 12.58
N ASP A 33 11.86 -5.40 11.89
CA ASP A 33 11.63 -6.84 12.03
C ASP A 33 10.14 -7.22 11.85
N ILE A 34 9.54 -6.84 10.73
CA ILE A 34 8.09 -6.99 10.47
C ILE A 34 7.59 -8.43 10.61
N ASN A 35 8.40 -9.40 10.20
CA ASN A 35 8.04 -10.82 10.23
C ASN A 35 8.49 -11.53 11.53
N GLY A 36 9.29 -10.88 12.37
CA GLY A 36 9.79 -11.47 13.61
C GLY A 36 8.71 -11.81 14.62
N ASP A 37 9.03 -12.73 15.53
CA ASP A 37 8.15 -13.03 16.65
C ASP A 37 8.21 -11.91 17.69
N GLY A 38 7.04 -11.41 18.09
CA GLY A 38 6.90 -10.35 19.08
C GLY A 38 6.46 -10.86 20.46
N GLY A 39 6.69 -12.13 20.78
CA GLY A 39 6.21 -12.78 22.01
C GLY A 39 5.04 -13.73 21.77
N GLY A 40 5.19 -14.67 20.82
CA GLY A 40 4.17 -15.65 20.43
C GLY A 40 3.20 -15.17 19.35
N LEU A 41 3.40 -13.97 18.80
CA LEU A 41 2.64 -13.45 17.68
C LEU A 41 3.55 -12.58 16.81
N GLU A 42 3.54 -12.84 15.50
CA GLU A 42 4.28 -12.07 14.50
C GLU A 42 4.03 -10.55 14.65
N ARG A 43 5.10 -9.76 14.54
CA ARG A 43 5.07 -8.31 14.77
C ARG A 43 4.13 -7.56 13.82
N TYR A 44 4.02 -7.98 12.56
CA TYR A 44 3.03 -7.46 11.62
C TYR A 44 1.58 -7.67 12.10
N ARG A 45 1.27 -8.85 12.65
CA ARG A 45 -0.06 -9.18 13.18
C ARG A 45 -0.38 -8.36 14.43
N GLN A 46 0.62 -8.16 15.30
CA GLN A 46 0.52 -7.24 16.43
C GLN A 46 0.29 -5.79 15.99
N PHE A 47 0.95 -5.34 14.93
CA PHE A 47 0.71 -4.02 14.35
C PHE A 47 -0.73 -3.88 13.86
N ASN A 48 -1.27 -4.88 13.14
CA ASN A 48 -2.67 -4.86 12.70
C ASN A 48 -3.66 -4.77 13.87
N LEU A 49 -3.40 -5.47 14.97
CA LEU A 49 -4.18 -5.35 16.21
C LEU A 49 -4.20 -3.91 16.73
N GLY A 50 -3.02 -3.30 16.90
CA GLY A 50 -2.90 -1.96 17.47
C GLY A 50 -3.48 -0.88 16.57
N ARG A 51 -3.21 -0.98 15.26
CA ARG A 51 -3.77 -0.07 14.24
C ARG A 51 -5.29 -0.14 14.25
N GLN A 52 -5.88 -1.33 14.15
CA GLN A 52 -7.33 -1.47 14.08
C GLN A 52 -8.00 -0.95 15.36
N GLN A 53 -7.42 -1.22 16.53
CA GLN A 53 -7.93 -0.67 17.79
C GLN A 53 -7.94 0.86 17.77
N ALA A 54 -6.86 1.51 17.31
CA ALA A 54 -6.82 2.96 17.22
C ALA A 54 -7.86 3.52 16.23
N PHE A 55 -8.10 2.86 15.10
CA PHE A 55 -9.18 3.27 14.18
C PHE A 55 -10.55 3.21 14.87
N PHE A 56 -10.84 2.15 15.63
CA PHE A 56 -12.09 2.04 16.38
C PHE A 56 -12.21 3.09 17.49
N ASP A 57 -11.17 3.27 18.29
CA ASP A 57 -11.14 4.25 19.39
C ASP A 57 -11.40 5.67 18.86
N ALA A 58 -10.85 6.01 17.69
CA ALA A 58 -11.03 7.30 17.04
C ALA A 58 -12.31 7.40 16.18
N GLN A 59 -13.16 6.37 16.16
CA GLN A 59 -14.37 6.27 15.33
C GLN A 59 -14.08 6.54 13.84
N ARG A 60 -12.90 6.13 13.36
CA ARG A 60 -12.48 6.24 11.96
C ARG A 60 -12.78 4.93 11.22
N PRO A 61 -13.03 4.97 9.89
CA PRO A 61 -13.31 3.76 9.12
C PRO A 61 -12.11 2.79 9.11
N ALA A 62 -12.27 1.64 9.76
CA ALA A 62 -11.27 0.56 9.78
C ALA A 62 -11.46 -0.47 8.65
N PHE A 63 -12.62 -0.43 7.98
CA PHE A 63 -13.07 -1.36 6.96
C PHE A 63 -13.35 -0.60 5.65
N GLU A 64 -14.60 -0.56 5.17
CA GLU A 64 -15.00 0.31 4.06
C GLU A 64 -14.63 1.77 4.35
N GLY A 65 -13.87 2.38 3.45
CA GLY A 65 -13.36 3.74 3.61
C GLY A 65 -12.00 3.84 4.30
N ALA A 66 -11.37 2.71 4.68
CA ALA A 66 -9.98 2.71 5.13
C ALA A 66 -9.06 3.31 4.04
N PRO A 67 -8.02 4.07 4.43
CA PRO A 67 -7.13 4.75 3.50
C PRO A 67 -6.23 3.77 2.74
N ALA A 68 -5.69 4.22 1.61
CA ALA A 68 -4.59 3.52 0.94
C ALA A 68 -3.40 3.43 1.90
N ALA A 69 -2.79 2.25 2.06
CA ALA A 69 -1.60 2.08 2.89
C ALA A 69 -0.56 1.09 2.32
N CYS A 70 0.65 1.13 2.86
CA CYS A 70 1.61 0.01 2.79
C CYS A 70 2.19 -0.26 4.19
N ALA A 71 2.76 -1.45 4.37
CA ALA A 71 3.46 -1.82 5.59
C ALA A 71 4.67 -2.69 5.24
N LEU A 72 5.86 -2.12 5.39
CA LEU A 72 7.13 -2.73 5.02
C LEU A 72 8.01 -2.90 6.25
N GLY A 73 8.81 -3.95 6.23
CA GLY A 73 9.81 -4.22 7.23
C GLY A 73 11.12 -3.50 6.94
N THR A 74 11.72 -2.97 8.00
CA THR A 74 13.06 -2.38 7.96
C THR A 74 14.06 -3.27 8.69
N GLN A 75 15.32 -3.20 8.26
CA GLN A 75 16.44 -3.93 8.90
C GLN A 75 16.79 -3.38 10.29
N GLY A 76 16.24 -2.21 10.65
CA GLY A 76 16.45 -1.57 11.95
C GLY A 76 15.75 -0.22 12.03
N GLY A 77 16.05 0.54 13.08
CA GLY A 77 15.47 1.84 13.33
C GLY A 77 14.12 1.78 14.08
N PRO A 78 13.50 2.94 14.32
CA PRO A 78 12.21 3.02 15.01
C PRO A 78 11.07 2.55 14.11
N PHE A 79 9.94 2.23 14.74
CA PHE A 79 8.67 2.14 14.01
C PHE A 79 8.25 3.54 13.55
N CYS A 80 8.01 3.71 12.25
CA CYS A 80 7.63 4.99 11.65
C CYS A 80 6.29 4.88 10.93
N VAL A 81 5.42 5.87 11.16
CA VAL A 81 4.18 6.06 10.41
C VAL A 81 4.26 7.41 9.72
N HIS A 82 4.23 7.41 8.39
CA HIS A 82 4.08 8.62 7.59
C HIS A 82 2.68 8.64 7.00
N PHE A 83 2.13 9.84 6.78
CA PHE A 83 0.82 9.98 6.17
C PHE A 83 0.69 11.25 5.35
N LEU A 84 -0.21 11.20 4.37
CA LEU A 84 -0.77 12.37 3.71
C LEU A 84 -2.24 12.50 4.11
N ALA A 85 -2.66 13.73 4.41
CA ALA A 85 -4.03 14.04 4.76
C ALA A 85 -4.54 15.28 4.00
N GLY A 86 -5.83 15.29 3.72
CA GLY A 86 -6.52 16.36 3.02
C GLY A 86 -7.82 16.76 3.74
N ARG A 87 -8.43 17.83 3.24
CA ARG A 87 -9.73 18.35 3.71
C ARG A 87 -10.93 17.66 3.07
N THR A 88 -10.70 16.95 1.98
CA THR A 88 -11.74 16.22 1.24
C THR A 88 -11.47 14.73 1.33
N GLN A 89 -12.52 13.96 1.51
CA GLN A 89 -12.43 12.50 1.55
C GLN A 89 -12.01 11.95 0.17
N PRO A 90 -10.96 11.10 0.10
CA PRO A 90 -10.62 10.43 -1.15
C PRO A 90 -11.60 9.29 -1.46
N LEU A 91 -11.76 8.98 -2.73
CA LEU A 91 -12.48 7.79 -3.18
C LEU A 91 -11.54 6.59 -3.12
N GLN A 92 -11.92 5.60 -2.30
CA GLN A 92 -11.16 4.36 -2.20
C GLN A 92 -11.41 3.47 -3.42
N VAL A 93 -10.35 2.81 -3.87
CA VAL A 93 -10.34 1.87 -4.98
C VAL A 93 -9.92 0.51 -4.44
N GLU A 94 -10.71 -0.50 -4.75
CA GLU A 94 -10.39 -1.91 -4.49
C GLU A 94 -9.95 -2.60 -5.77
N ASN A 95 -9.24 -3.72 -5.63
CA ASN A 95 -8.76 -4.51 -6.76
C ASN A 95 -9.71 -5.70 -6.98
N PRO A 96 -10.37 -5.85 -8.14
CA PRO A 96 -11.31 -6.94 -8.39
C PRO A 96 -10.66 -8.34 -8.35
N ARG A 97 -9.33 -8.43 -8.45
CA ARG A 97 -8.58 -9.69 -8.33
C ARG A 97 -8.27 -10.06 -6.88
N GLN A 98 -8.52 -9.18 -5.92
CA GLN A 98 -8.12 -9.35 -4.52
C GLN A 98 -9.30 -9.17 -3.59
N VAL A 99 -9.39 -10.01 -2.56
CA VAL A 99 -10.26 -9.76 -1.43
C VAL A 99 -9.78 -8.48 -0.75
N SER A 100 -10.71 -7.60 -0.37
CA SER A 100 -10.37 -6.40 0.41
C SER A 100 -9.60 -6.80 1.67
N ALA A 101 -8.53 -6.07 1.98
CA ALA A 101 -7.58 -6.51 3.01
C ALA A 101 -8.26 -6.68 4.38
N TYR A 102 -9.25 -5.83 4.66
CA TYR A 102 -10.03 -5.84 5.89
C TYR A 102 -11.05 -7.00 5.97
N HIS A 103 -11.22 -7.77 4.89
CA HIS A 103 -12.00 -9.02 4.81
C HIS A 103 -11.13 -10.28 4.72
N TYR A 104 -9.82 -10.18 4.95
CA TYR A 104 -8.95 -11.35 4.98
C TYR A 104 -9.32 -12.35 6.08
N PRO A 105 -9.20 -13.67 5.81
CA PRO A 105 -9.49 -14.71 6.78
C PRO A 105 -8.51 -14.68 7.96
N SER A 106 -8.92 -15.29 9.07
CA SER A 106 -8.19 -15.29 10.35
C SER A 106 -6.84 -16.02 10.32
N GLU A 107 -6.54 -16.79 9.27
CA GLU A 107 -5.22 -17.42 9.06
C GLU A 107 -4.07 -16.37 9.04
N TYR A 108 -4.37 -15.15 8.59
CA TYR A 108 -3.40 -14.04 8.53
C TYR A 108 -3.24 -13.28 9.85
N GLY A 109 -4.01 -13.64 10.87
CA GLY A 109 -3.92 -13.05 12.20
C GLY A 109 -5.28 -12.77 12.83
N PRO A 110 -5.29 -12.39 14.12
CA PRO A 110 -6.52 -12.15 14.88
C PRO A 110 -7.31 -10.94 14.37
N ARG A 111 -6.65 -9.99 13.71
CA ARG A 111 -7.29 -8.85 13.03
C ARG A 111 -6.73 -8.71 11.63
N SER A 112 -7.61 -8.47 10.67
CA SER A 112 -7.28 -8.20 9.28
C SER A 112 -6.59 -6.83 9.13
N PRO A 113 -5.75 -6.63 8.10
CA PRO A 113 -5.21 -5.32 7.78
C PRO A 113 -6.30 -4.31 7.40
N SER A 114 -6.15 -3.04 7.80
CA SER A 114 -7.09 -1.94 7.50
C SER A 114 -6.50 -0.99 6.45
N PHE A 115 -6.75 -1.27 5.16
CA PHE A 115 -6.37 -0.40 4.05
C PHE A 115 -7.15 -0.72 2.77
N SER A 116 -7.24 0.26 1.87
CA SER A 116 -7.76 0.11 0.50
C SER A 116 -6.65 -0.11 -0.52
N ARG A 117 -6.96 -0.60 -1.73
CA ARG A 117 -5.93 -0.86 -2.77
C ARG A 117 -5.39 0.39 -3.44
N ALA A 118 -6.16 1.46 -3.52
CA ALA A 118 -5.71 2.78 -3.90
C ALA A 118 -6.69 3.86 -3.43
N ALA A 119 -6.28 5.12 -3.59
CA ALA A 119 -7.10 6.29 -3.33
C ALA A 119 -7.05 7.26 -4.52
N VAL A 120 -8.20 7.76 -4.93
CA VAL A 120 -8.37 8.78 -5.99
C VAL A 120 -8.98 10.04 -5.38
N PHE A 121 -8.39 11.19 -5.64
CA PHE A 121 -8.91 12.48 -5.14
C PHE A 121 -8.52 13.65 -6.04
N ASP A 122 -9.26 14.75 -5.90
CA ASP A 122 -8.96 16.01 -6.57
C ASP A 122 -7.72 16.64 -5.92
N ALA A 123 -6.68 16.85 -6.72
CA ALA A 123 -5.43 17.47 -6.31
C ALA A 123 -5.44 19.00 -6.52
N GLY A 124 -6.55 19.56 -6.99
CA GLY A 124 -6.71 20.95 -7.37
C GLY A 124 -6.24 21.22 -8.80
N ALA A 125 -6.55 22.42 -9.30
CA ALA A 125 -6.11 22.90 -10.62
C ALA A 125 -6.45 21.94 -11.80
N GLY A 126 -7.57 21.22 -11.71
CA GLY A 126 -8.00 20.25 -12.73
C GLY A 126 -7.13 18.99 -12.80
N GLN A 127 -6.41 18.66 -11.72
CA GLN A 127 -5.62 17.44 -11.59
C GLN A 127 -6.30 16.44 -10.65
N VAL A 128 -6.25 15.18 -11.03
CA VAL A 128 -6.62 14.05 -10.18
C VAL A 128 -5.35 13.34 -9.73
N ALA A 129 -5.25 13.07 -8.44
CA ALA A 129 -4.21 12.22 -7.88
C ALA A 129 -4.70 10.78 -7.74
N LEU A 130 -3.80 9.84 -8.02
CA LEU A 130 -3.95 8.42 -7.72
C LEU A 130 -2.78 7.99 -6.82
N LEU A 131 -3.11 7.45 -5.64
CA LEU A 131 -2.13 6.87 -4.71
C LEU A 131 -2.42 5.37 -4.56
N ILE A 132 -1.52 4.52 -5.06
CA ILE A 132 -1.66 3.06 -5.06
C ILE A 132 -0.99 2.46 -3.83
N SER A 133 -1.67 1.51 -3.21
CA SER A 133 -1.15 0.76 -2.07
C SER A 133 -0.01 -0.18 -2.42
N GLY A 134 0.66 -0.64 -1.37
CA GLY A 134 1.64 -1.71 -1.51
C GLY A 134 0.96 -2.90 -2.19
N THR A 135 1.40 -3.20 -3.41
CA THR A 135 0.82 -4.23 -4.25
C THR A 135 1.83 -5.34 -4.40
N ALA A 136 1.45 -6.56 -4.05
CA ALA A 136 2.30 -7.74 -4.12
C ALA A 136 1.59 -8.87 -4.91
N SER A 137 2.26 -10.01 -5.02
CA SER A 137 1.76 -11.23 -5.67
C SER A 137 0.67 -11.92 -4.85
N ILE A 138 -0.53 -11.31 -4.81
CA ILE A 138 -1.70 -11.82 -4.09
C ILE A 138 -2.90 -11.85 -5.03
N VAL A 139 -3.62 -12.98 -5.08
CA VAL A 139 -4.92 -13.14 -5.76
C VAL A 139 -5.94 -13.67 -4.75
N GLY A 140 -7.13 -13.09 -4.73
CA GLY A 140 -8.04 -13.23 -3.61
C GLY A 140 -7.37 -12.74 -2.33
N HIS A 141 -7.12 -13.63 -1.38
CA HIS A 141 -6.32 -13.35 -0.19
C HIS A 141 -4.98 -14.10 -0.16
N ALA A 142 -4.74 -15.02 -1.09
CA ALA A 142 -3.62 -15.95 -1.08
C ALA A 142 -2.38 -15.37 -1.78
N SER A 143 -1.21 -15.61 -1.21
CA SER A 143 0.08 -15.30 -1.84
C SER A 143 0.34 -16.30 -2.97
N LEU A 144 0.71 -15.82 -4.15
CA LEU A 144 1.06 -16.66 -5.29
C LEU A 144 2.56 -16.64 -5.58
N HIS A 145 3.05 -17.73 -6.19
CA HIS A 145 4.42 -17.86 -6.67
C HIS A 145 5.49 -17.76 -5.56
N ALA A 146 5.25 -18.42 -4.43
CA ALA A 146 6.22 -18.47 -3.33
C ALA A 146 7.60 -18.97 -3.82
N GLY A 147 8.65 -18.19 -3.53
CA GLY A 147 10.02 -18.51 -3.94
C GLY A 147 10.41 -18.12 -5.37
N ASP A 148 9.49 -17.56 -6.17
CA ASP A 148 9.78 -17.11 -7.55
C ASP A 148 9.54 -15.60 -7.68
N VAL A 149 10.60 -14.81 -7.48
CA VAL A 149 10.51 -13.33 -7.56
C VAL A 149 10.10 -12.85 -8.95
N ALA A 150 10.45 -13.60 -10.01
CA ALA A 150 10.11 -13.23 -11.36
C ALA A 150 8.62 -13.38 -11.63
N ALA A 151 8.04 -14.50 -11.21
CA ALA A 151 6.59 -14.72 -11.30
C ALA A 151 5.83 -13.78 -10.36
N GLN A 152 6.33 -13.51 -9.15
CA GLN A 152 5.71 -12.52 -8.26
C GLN A 152 5.73 -11.10 -8.83
N THR A 153 6.81 -10.70 -9.52
CA THR A 153 6.89 -9.39 -10.18
C THR A 153 5.85 -9.27 -11.27
N ARG A 154 5.70 -10.29 -12.13
CA ARG A 154 4.67 -10.32 -13.17
C ARG A 154 3.25 -10.27 -12.59
N GLU A 155 2.98 -11.07 -11.56
CA GLU A 155 1.66 -11.07 -10.89
C GLU A 155 1.36 -9.71 -10.22
N THR A 156 2.38 -9.06 -9.66
CA THR A 156 2.27 -7.71 -9.09
C THR A 156 1.91 -6.69 -10.17
N LEU A 157 2.51 -6.75 -11.35
CA LEU A 157 2.15 -5.89 -12.49
C LEU A 157 0.70 -6.11 -12.94
N THR A 158 0.26 -7.36 -13.06
CA THR A 158 -1.15 -7.67 -13.39
C THR A 158 -2.11 -7.12 -12.34
N ASN A 159 -1.72 -7.14 -11.06
CA ASN A 159 -2.51 -6.54 -9.99
C ASN A 159 -2.55 -5.00 -10.08
N LEU A 160 -1.43 -4.35 -10.41
CA LEU A 160 -1.39 -2.90 -10.62
C LEU A 160 -2.29 -2.49 -11.79
N GLU A 161 -2.28 -3.22 -12.91
CA GLU A 161 -3.19 -2.96 -14.02
C GLU A 161 -4.67 -3.07 -13.61
N ALA A 162 -5.02 -4.07 -12.80
CA ALA A 162 -6.38 -4.21 -12.30
C ALA A 162 -6.80 -3.04 -11.39
N VAL A 163 -5.87 -2.53 -10.56
CA VAL A 163 -6.10 -1.31 -9.76
C VAL A 163 -6.30 -0.09 -10.66
N LEU A 164 -5.49 0.09 -11.70
CA LEU A 164 -5.67 1.17 -12.68
C LEU A 164 -7.03 1.08 -13.38
N GLY A 165 -7.45 -0.12 -13.77
CA GLY A 165 -8.76 -0.38 -14.35
C GLY A 165 -9.90 0.05 -13.42
N ALA A 166 -9.82 -0.28 -12.13
CA ALA A 166 -10.80 0.14 -11.13
C ALA A 166 -10.75 1.66 -10.86
N ALA A 167 -9.56 2.27 -10.82
CA ALA A 167 -9.38 3.71 -10.62
C ALA A 167 -9.97 4.55 -11.76
N ARG A 168 -9.94 4.05 -13.00
CA ARG A 168 -10.59 4.69 -14.17
C ARG A 168 -12.11 4.82 -14.03
N GLN A 169 -12.74 4.02 -13.17
CA GLN A 169 -14.18 4.14 -12.88
C GLN A 169 -14.47 5.31 -11.93
N ARG A 170 -13.46 5.77 -11.17
CA ARG A 170 -13.57 6.83 -10.16
C ARG A 170 -13.12 8.21 -10.64
N SER A 171 -12.69 8.36 -11.89
CA SER A 171 -12.27 9.65 -12.45
C SER A 171 -12.31 9.68 -13.98
N SER A 172 -12.25 10.87 -14.58
CA SER A 172 -12.01 11.04 -16.02
C SER A 172 -10.52 11.00 -16.39
N ALA A 173 -9.62 11.07 -15.40
CA ALA A 173 -8.18 11.03 -15.60
C ALA A 173 -7.72 9.72 -16.24
N ARG A 174 -6.57 9.77 -16.91
CA ARG A 174 -5.93 8.61 -17.55
C ARG A 174 -4.63 8.33 -16.83
N PHE A 175 -4.56 7.15 -16.23
CA PHE A 175 -3.37 6.62 -15.57
C PHE A 175 -2.92 5.38 -16.35
N GLU A 176 -1.65 5.38 -16.76
CA GLU A 176 -1.00 4.28 -17.46
C GLU A 176 0.19 3.81 -16.64
N LEU A 177 0.45 2.50 -16.67
CA LEU A 177 1.41 1.85 -15.77
C LEU A 177 2.85 2.34 -16.00
N ASP A 178 3.20 2.62 -17.26
CA ASP A 178 4.50 3.12 -17.72
C ASP A 178 4.75 4.60 -17.36
N GLN A 179 3.72 5.31 -16.87
CA GLN A 179 3.78 6.72 -16.46
C GLN A 179 3.69 6.92 -14.94
N LEU A 180 3.57 5.85 -14.15
CA LEU A 180 3.48 5.95 -12.69
C LEU A 180 4.85 6.21 -12.05
N SER A 181 4.90 7.00 -10.99
CA SER A 181 6.07 7.06 -10.12
C SER A 181 6.10 5.84 -9.20
N LEU A 182 7.08 4.94 -9.38
CA LEU A 182 7.15 3.66 -8.65
C LEU A 182 8.14 3.71 -7.48
N THR A 183 7.71 3.14 -6.34
CA THR A 183 8.63 2.65 -5.31
C THR A 183 8.53 1.13 -5.24
N VAL A 184 9.64 0.46 -5.51
CA VAL A 184 9.74 -1.00 -5.62
C VAL A 184 10.52 -1.52 -4.42
N TYR A 185 9.86 -2.28 -3.57
CA TYR A 185 10.47 -2.95 -2.43
C TYR A 185 10.82 -4.38 -2.82
N VAL A 186 12.08 -4.75 -2.64
CA VAL A 186 12.55 -6.14 -2.79
C VAL A 186 12.99 -6.69 -1.44
N ARG A 187 12.58 -7.92 -1.13
CA ARG A 187 13.00 -8.58 0.12
C ARG A 187 14.51 -8.83 0.14
N HIS A 188 15.02 -9.39 -0.95
CA HIS A 188 16.43 -9.70 -1.10
C HIS A 188 17.07 -8.72 -2.07
N ALA A 189 18.16 -8.06 -1.64
CA ALA A 189 18.89 -7.13 -2.49
C ALA A 189 19.41 -7.79 -3.79
N SER A 190 19.66 -9.10 -3.77
CA SER A 190 20.06 -9.90 -4.94
C SER A 190 19.02 -9.88 -6.07
N ASP A 191 17.75 -9.69 -5.74
CA ASP A 191 16.66 -9.78 -6.71
C ASP A 191 16.44 -8.45 -7.45
N ALA A 192 17.03 -7.35 -6.96
CA ALA A 192 16.80 -5.99 -7.47
C ALA A 192 17.06 -5.86 -8.97
N ALA A 193 18.17 -6.44 -9.47
CA ALA A 193 18.52 -6.39 -10.89
C ALA A 193 17.51 -7.15 -11.76
N GLN A 194 17.08 -8.33 -11.31
CA GLN A 194 16.10 -9.15 -12.02
C GLN A 194 14.73 -8.47 -12.03
N VAL A 195 14.27 -7.95 -10.90
CA VAL A 195 13.01 -7.19 -10.79
C VAL A 195 13.04 -5.99 -11.73
N ARG A 196 14.14 -5.21 -11.73
CA ARG A 196 14.28 -4.05 -12.63
C ARG A 196 14.24 -4.45 -14.10
N SER A 197 14.89 -5.56 -14.48
CA SER A 197 14.84 -6.08 -15.85
C SER A 197 13.42 -6.43 -16.27
N LEU A 198 12.68 -7.16 -15.42
CA LEU A 198 11.30 -7.57 -15.71
C LEU A 198 10.35 -6.38 -15.82
N LEU A 199 10.55 -5.35 -14.99
CA LEU A 199 9.83 -4.08 -15.12
C LEU A 199 10.16 -3.40 -16.46
N GLY A 200 11.42 -3.41 -16.89
CA GLY A 200 11.80 -2.87 -18.20
C GLY A 200 11.23 -3.64 -19.38
N ASP A 201 11.16 -4.96 -19.30
CA ASP A 201 10.54 -5.78 -20.34
C ASP A 201 9.03 -5.53 -20.44
N ALA A 202 8.36 -5.30 -19.32
CA ALA A 202 6.91 -5.10 -19.26
C ALA A 202 6.49 -3.65 -19.58
N LEU A 203 7.20 -2.66 -19.07
CA LEU A 203 6.85 -1.24 -19.18
C LEU A 203 7.52 -0.55 -20.37
N GLY A 204 8.62 -1.13 -20.87
CA GLY A 204 9.56 -0.49 -21.79
C GLY A 204 10.75 0.09 -21.05
N ALA A 205 11.95 -0.08 -21.61
CA ALA A 205 13.20 0.36 -20.99
C ALA A 205 13.29 1.88 -20.79
N ASP A 206 12.57 2.65 -21.62
CA ASP A 206 12.53 4.12 -21.58
C ASP A 206 11.27 4.67 -20.86
N ALA A 207 10.46 3.80 -20.27
CA ALA A 207 9.26 4.20 -19.54
C ALA A 207 9.62 5.15 -18.40
N VAL A 208 8.79 6.19 -18.21
CA VAL A 208 8.91 7.14 -17.10
C VAL A 208 8.93 6.39 -15.77
N ALA A 209 8.03 5.41 -15.64
CA ALA A 209 7.94 4.57 -14.46
C ALA A 209 9.22 3.84 -14.11
N LEU A 210 9.99 3.35 -15.10
CA LEU A 210 11.24 2.65 -14.86
C LEU A 210 12.41 3.61 -14.61
N ARG A 211 12.46 4.72 -15.35
CA ARG A 211 13.52 5.73 -15.22
C ARG A 211 13.53 6.34 -13.83
N ASP A 212 12.35 6.66 -13.30
CA ASP A 212 12.19 7.36 -12.04
C ASP A 212 11.90 6.40 -10.86
N ALA A 213 11.91 5.08 -11.11
CA ALA A 213 11.68 4.06 -10.08
C ALA A 213 12.73 4.11 -8.97
N VAL A 214 12.26 4.11 -7.73
CA VAL A 214 13.10 3.94 -6.55
C VAL A 214 13.05 2.47 -6.12
N LEU A 215 14.21 1.81 -6.10
CA LEU A 215 14.32 0.43 -5.61
C LEU A 215 14.90 0.43 -4.19
N LEU A 216 14.18 -0.19 -3.25
CA LEU A 216 14.56 -0.26 -1.85
C LEU A 216 14.56 -1.72 -1.39
N GLN A 217 15.51 -2.09 -0.54
CA GLN A 217 15.43 -3.35 0.19
C GLN A 217 14.48 -3.19 1.38
N GLY A 218 13.51 -4.08 1.51
CA GLY A 218 12.56 -4.10 2.62
C GLY A 218 11.81 -5.42 2.71
N ASP A 219 11.55 -5.87 3.95
CA ASP A 219 10.80 -7.11 4.15
C ASP A 219 9.31 -6.89 3.86
N VAL A 220 8.73 -7.70 3.00
CA VAL A 220 7.29 -7.62 2.69
C VAL A 220 6.47 -8.21 3.84
N CYS A 221 5.23 -7.75 4.01
CA CYS A 221 4.35 -8.10 5.12
C CYS A 221 4.15 -9.61 5.35
N ARG A 222 4.28 -10.44 4.31
CA ARG A 222 4.28 -11.92 4.41
C ARG A 222 5.62 -12.47 3.94
N ARG A 223 6.13 -13.47 4.66
CA ARG A 223 7.49 -14.02 4.47
C ARG A 223 7.75 -14.54 3.06
N GLU A 224 6.73 -15.14 2.44
CA GLU A 224 6.80 -15.72 1.10
C GLU A 224 6.73 -14.69 -0.04
N LEU A 225 6.35 -13.45 0.26
CA LEU A 225 6.33 -12.36 -0.71
C LEU A 225 7.72 -11.71 -0.79
N LEU A 226 8.22 -11.58 -2.02
CA LEU A 226 9.58 -11.19 -2.36
C LEU A 226 9.66 -9.77 -2.95
N VAL A 227 8.54 -9.27 -3.48
CA VAL A 227 8.43 -7.94 -4.07
C VAL A 227 7.09 -7.30 -3.69
N GLU A 228 7.12 -5.99 -3.42
CA GLU A 228 5.94 -5.14 -3.27
C GLU A 228 6.19 -3.83 -4.02
N ILE A 229 5.21 -3.36 -4.78
CA ILE A 229 5.29 -2.10 -5.53
C ILE A 229 4.17 -1.19 -5.04
N GLU A 230 4.53 0.02 -4.63
CA GLU A 230 3.59 1.13 -4.50
C GLU A 230 3.84 2.13 -5.62
N ALA A 231 2.82 2.94 -5.91
CA ALA A 231 2.91 3.89 -7.00
C ALA A 231 2.04 5.12 -6.75
N HIS A 232 2.36 6.21 -7.44
CA HIS A 232 1.49 7.38 -7.50
C HIS A 232 1.55 8.05 -8.87
N ALA A 233 0.49 8.78 -9.20
CA ALA A 233 0.44 9.62 -10.40
C ALA A 233 -0.51 10.80 -10.21
N PHE A 234 -0.29 11.82 -11.03
CA PHE A 234 -1.19 12.96 -11.20
C PHE A 234 -1.51 13.08 -12.69
N ALA A 235 -2.78 13.31 -13.02
CA ALA A 235 -3.19 13.50 -14.39
C ALA A 235 -4.37 14.49 -14.50
N PRO A 236 -4.49 15.21 -15.63
CA PRO A 236 -5.66 16.06 -15.88
C PRO A 236 -6.96 15.27 -15.83
N GLY A 237 -7.97 15.82 -15.18
CA GLY A 237 -9.30 15.22 -15.12
C GLY A 237 -10.13 15.68 -13.91
N GLU A 238 -11.19 14.93 -13.66
CA GLU A 238 -12.14 15.17 -12.57
C GLU A 238 -12.48 13.84 -11.89
N VAL A 239 -12.69 13.90 -10.57
CA VAL A 239 -13.13 12.75 -9.78
C VAL A 239 -14.62 12.47 -10.05
N ARG A 240 -15.00 11.18 -10.08
CA ARG A 240 -16.37 10.69 -10.28
C ARG A 240 -16.78 9.89 -9.05
N ALA A 241 -17.74 10.42 -8.29
CA ALA A 241 -18.30 9.77 -7.11
C ALA A 241 -19.06 8.49 -7.48
#